data_AF-A0A1E1XAC0-F1
#
_entry.id   AF-A0A1E1XAC0-F1
#
_cell.length_a   1.000
_cell.length_b   1.000
_cell.length_c   1.000
_cell.angle_alpha   90.00
_cell.angle_beta   90.00
_cell.angle_gamma   90.00
#
_symmetry.space_group_name_H-M   'P 1'
#
loop_
_entity.id
_entity.type
_entity.pdbx_description
1 polymer ?
#
loop_
_entity_poly.entity_id
_entity_poly.type
_entity_poly.pdbx_seq_one_letter_code
_entity_poly.pdbx_strand_id
1 'polypeptide(L)'
;ARDEKRGNAAVSELNKQLLRPKFHQLDIDDLESIRKFRDFLKSSYGGLDVLVNNAGMAYKHNSTAPFGEQAEVTVKTNFFGTLNVCKELFPLLRPHARVVNLSSMCGMLQRIPGEELKKKLNNPNITLEELCSLMEQFVQAAKEGKNGEKGWGNSAYNASKVGVTVLSFIQQREFNADPREDLVVNAVHPGYVDTDMTSHRGPLTPDQGADAPTYLALLPPNIDSPKGEFVWNDRTVTPWDK
;
A
#
# COMPACT_ATOMS: atom_id res chain seq x y z
N ALA A 1 5.71 0.78 14.00
CA ALA A 1 6.81 -0.07 13.47
C ALA A 1 6.65 -1.48 14.04
N ARG A 2 7.07 -2.52 13.32
CA ARG A 2 6.90 -3.91 13.79
C ARG A 2 7.85 -4.29 14.92
N ASP A 3 9.07 -3.76 14.89
CA ASP A 3 10.08 -3.94 15.93
C ASP A 3 10.07 -2.73 16.88
N GLU A 4 9.80 -2.98 18.16
CA GLU A 4 9.69 -1.92 19.18
C GLU A 4 11.01 -1.20 19.42
N LYS A 5 12.16 -1.90 19.38
CA LYS A 5 13.46 -1.28 19.61
C LYS A 5 13.79 -0.31 18.48
N ARG A 6 13.61 -0.72 17.23
CA ARG A 6 13.79 0.13 16.05
C ARG A 6 12.80 1.30 16.04
N GLY A 7 11.54 1.05 16.42
CA GLY A 7 10.52 2.08 16.52
C GLY A 7 10.86 3.17 17.53
N ASN A 8 11.24 2.78 18.76
CA ASN A 8 11.65 3.72 19.80
C ASN A 8 12.96 4.44 19.47
N ALA A 9 13.91 3.79 18.79
CA ALA A 9 15.12 4.43 18.29
C ALA A 9 14.79 5.52 17.25
N ALA A 10 13.90 5.24 16.31
CA ALA A 10 13.45 6.23 15.33
C ALA A 10 12.76 7.44 15.98
N VAL A 11 11.88 7.21 16.97
CA VAL A 11 11.27 8.31 17.75
C VAL A 11 12.33 9.13 18.47
N SER A 12 13.33 8.48 19.06
CA SER A 12 14.43 9.17 19.74
C SER A 12 15.23 10.05 18.79
N GLU A 13 15.46 9.60 17.56
CA GLU A 13 16.15 10.40 16.54
C GLU A 13 15.33 11.62 16.10
N LEU A 14 14.03 11.44 15.85
CA LEU A 14 13.13 12.54 15.50
C LEU A 14 12.99 13.55 16.66
N ASN A 15 13.02 13.10 17.90
CA ASN A 15 13.00 13.98 19.07
C ASN A 15 14.23 14.90 19.16
N LYS A 16 15.41 14.45 18.70
CA LYS A 16 16.62 15.29 18.60
C LYS A 16 16.44 16.43 17.59
N GLN A 17 15.60 16.21 16.58
CA GLN A 17 15.21 17.22 15.58
C GLN A 17 14.03 18.09 16.04
N LEU A 18 13.72 18.08 17.35
CA LEU A 18 12.61 18.84 17.96
C LEU A 18 11.21 18.42 17.52
N LEU A 19 11.08 17.31 16.78
CA LEU A 19 9.78 16.70 16.49
C LEU A 19 9.28 15.91 17.71
N ARG A 20 7.99 15.54 17.71
CA ARG A 20 7.34 14.85 18.84
C ARG A 20 6.41 13.70 18.39
N PRO A 21 6.88 12.75 17.58
CA PRO A 21 6.05 11.62 17.16
C PRO A 21 5.73 10.71 18.36
N LYS A 22 4.52 10.16 18.39
CA LYS A 22 4.16 9.08 19.32
C LYS A 22 4.46 7.72 18.69
N PHE A 23 4.78 6.74 19.51
CA PHE A 23 5.01 5.36 19.06
C PHE A 23 3.89 4.43 19.51
N HIS A 24 3.49 3.55 18.61
CA HIS A 24 2.79 2.30 18.92
C HIS A 24 3.33 1.20 18.01
N GLN A 25 3.48 -0.02 18.54
CA GLN A 25 3.89 -1.18 17.75
C GLN A 25 2.81 -1.52 16.71
N LEU A 26 3.23 -1.89 15.51
CA LEU A 26 2.34 -2.39 14.45
C LEU A 26 3.14 -3.27 13.49
N ASP A 27 2.79 -4.55 13.43
CA ASP A 27 3.15 -5.48 12.36
C ASP A 27 1.90 -5.78 11.52
N ILE A 28 1.96 -5.48 10.23
CA ILE A 28 0.81 -5.64 9.33
C ILE A 28 0.56 -7.11 8.95
N ASP A 29 1.52 -8.00 9.21
CA ASP A 29 1.37 -9.44 9.00
C ASP A 29 0.78 -10.16 10.22
N ASP A 30 0.54 -9.45 11.33
CA ASP A 30 -0.05 -9.97 12.56
C ASP A 30 -1.39 -9.27 12.85
N LEU A 31 -2.49 -10.00 12.69
CA LEU A 31 -3.83 -9.47 12.91
C LEU A 31 -4.08 -9.04 14.36
N GLU A 32 -3.44 -9.68 15.35
CA GLU A 32 -3.56 -9.24 16.74
C GLU A 32 -2.81 -7.92 16.98
N SER A 33 -1.64 -7.74 16.36
CA SER A 33 -0.91 -6.46 16.37
C SER A 33 -1.78 -5.33 15.79
N ILE A 34 -2.43 -5.57 14.65
CA ILE A 34 -3.36 -4.60 14.02
C ILE A 34 -4.52 -4.27 14.96
N ARG A 35 -5.15 -5.29 15.57
CA ARG A 35 -6.30 -5.08 16.48
C ARG A 35 -5.91 -4.34 17.76
N LYS A 36 -4.75 -4.64 18.34
CA LYS A 36 -4.21 -3.87 19.48
C LYS A 36 -4.02 -2.41 19.12
N PHE A 37 -3.47 -2.13 17.92
CA PHE A 37 -3.31 -0.75 17.45
C PHE A 37 -4.65 -0.06 17.20
N ARG A 38 -5.62 -0.74 16.58
CA ARG A 38 -7.01 -0.26 16.43
C ARG A 38 -7.62 0.13 17.77
N ASP A 39 -7.53 -0.74 18.77
CA ASP A 39 -8.13 -0.52 20.08
C ASP A 39 -7.44 0.63 20.84
N PHE A 40 -6.12 0.76 20.68
CA PHE A 40 -5.37 1.92 21.16
C PHE A 40 -5.86 3.22 20.51
N LEU A 41 -6.00 3.26 19.17
CA LEU A 41 -6.49 4.45 18.46
C LEU A 41 -7.90 4.83 18.92
N LYS A 42 -8.80 3.85 19.01
CA LYS A 42 -10.18 4.05 19.46
C LYS A 42 -10.24 4.59 20.89
N SER A 43 -9.47 4.01 21.81
CA SER A 43 -9.48 4.42 23.22
C SER A 43 -8.78 5.77 23.46
N SER A 44 -7.69 6.04 22.74
CA SER A 44 -6.86 7.23 22.98
C SER A 44 -7.35 8.46 22.22
N TYR A 45 -7.90 8.26 21.02
CA TYR A 45 -8.27 9.35 20.13
C TYR A 45 -9.73 9.33 19.72
N GLY A 46 -10.42 8.19 19.77
CA GLY A 46 -11.82 8.06 19.34
C GLY A 46 -12.01 8.02 17.81
N GLY A 47 -10.93 7.94 17.03
CA GLY A 47 -10.99 7.92 15.57
C GLY A 47 -9.61 8.05 14.91
N LEU A 48 -9.61 8.10 13.58
CA LEU A 48 -8.42 8.23 12.74
C LEU A 48 -8.67 9.23 11.61
N ASP A 49 -7.82 10.24 11.50
CA ASP A 49 -7.93 11.29 10.48
C ASP A 49 -7.06 11.01 9.25
N VAL A 50 -5.88 10.41 9.45
CA VAL A 50 -4.92 10.12 8.39
C VAL A 50 -4.34 8.72 8.57
N LEU A 51 -4.32 7.95 7.49
CA LEU A 51 -3.67 6.63 7.43
C LEU A 51 -2.69 6.57 6.26
N VAL A 52 -1.42 6.30 6.53
CA VAL A 52 -0.41 6.08 5.49
C VAL A 52 0.07 4.63 5.54
N ASN A 53 -0.43 3.80 4.64
CA ASN A 53 0.01 2.42 4.44
C ASN A 53 1.34 2.41 3.66
N ASN A 54 2.44 2.68 4.37
CA ASN A 54 3.79 2.73 3.81
C ASN A 54 4.54 1.39 3.90
N ALA A 55 4.20 0.54 4.87
CA ALA A 55 4.91 -0.71 5.11
C ALA A 55 4.87 -1.63 3.88
N GLY A 56 6.02 -2.18 3.52
CA GLY A 56 6.16 -3.09 2.40
C GLY A 56 7.57 -3.66 2.29
N MET A 57 7.72 -4.69 1.48
CA MET A 57 8.97 -5.41 1.28
C MET A 57 9.17 -5.80 -0.18
N ALA A 58 10.42 -6.02 -0.56
CA ALA A 58 10.82 -6.61 -1.82
C ALA A 58 12.03 -7.51 -1.59
N TYR A 59 12.07 -8.65 -2.28
CA TYR A 59 13.30 -9.43 -2.37
C TYR A 59 14.36 -8.68 -3.17
N LYS A 60 15.62 -8.90 -2.85
CA LYS A 60 16.74 -8.38 -3.65
C LYS A 60 16.78 -9.06 -5.01
N HIS A 61 17.28 -8.34 -6.01
CA HIS A 61 17.39 -8.86 -7.38
C HIS A 61 18.23 -10.16 -7.46
N ASN A 62 19.23 -10.31 -6.60
CA ASN A 62 20.09 -11.49 -6.51
C ASN A 62 19.61 -12.51 -5.45
N SER A 63 18.37 -12.42 -4.98
CA SER A 63 17.80 -13.42 -4.06
C SER A 63 17.76 -14.78 -4.72
N THR A 64 18.19 -15.81 -3.99
CA THR A 64 18.12 -17.22 -4.41
C THR A 64 16.88 -17.94 -3.89
N ALA A 65 15.98 -17.24 -3.17
CA ALA A 65 14.75 -17.82 -2.67
C ALA A 65 13.86 -18.30 -3.84
N PRO A 66 13.19 -19.46 -3.73
CA PRO A 66 12.26 -19.94 -4.76
C PRO A 66 11.17 -18.91 -5.09
N PHE A 67 10.78 -18.80 -6.36
CA PHE A 67 9.81 -17.77 -6.77
C PHE A 67 8.45 -17.89 -6.06
N GLY A 68 7.99 -19.12 -5.77
CA GLY A 68 6.77 -19.35 -4.98
C GLY A 68 6.85 -18.76 -3.56
N GLU A 69 8.00 -18.86 -2.90
CA GLU A 69 8.25 -18.22 -1.59
C GLU A 69 8.27 -16.69 -1.73
N GLN A 70 8.94 -16.18 -2.78
CA GLN A 70 8.97 -14.75 -3.04
C GLN A 70 7.55 -14.20 -3.25
N ALA A 71 6.71 -14.90 -4.01
CA ALA A 71 5.32 -14.54 -4.25
C ALA A 71 4.51 -14.55 -2.95
N GLU A 72 4.56 -15.64 -2.19
CA GLU A 72 3.82 -15.80 -0.94
C GLU A 72 4.16 -14.70 0.08
N VAL A 73 5.45 -14.52 0.39
CA VAL A 73 5.89 -13.57 1.41
C VAL A 73 5.62 -12.13 0.98
N THR A 74 5.90 -11.79 -0.28
CA THR A 74 5.70 -10.41 -0.78
C THR A 74 4.22 -10.05 -0.84
N VAL A 75 3.36 -10.95 -1.30
CA VAL A 75 1.90 -10.72 -1.40
C VAL A 75 1.27 -10.69 -0.01
N LYS A 76 1.71 -11.55 0.91
CA LYS A 76 1.27 -11.54 2.31
C LYS A 76 1.46 -10.15 2.92
N THR A 77 2.67 -9.61 2.88
CA THR A 77 2.96 -8.29 3.48
C THR A 77 2.35 -7.15 2.69
N ASN A 78 2.68 -7.02 1.40
CA ASN A 78 2.36 -5.81 0.65
C ASN A 78 0.87 -5.66 0.36
N PHE A 79 0.17 -6.77 0.10
CA PHE A 79 -1.25 -6.75 -0.25
C PHE A 79 -2.13 -7.14 0.92
N PHE A 80 -2.03 -8.36 1.45
CA PHE A 80 -2.94 -8.83 2.50
C PHE A 80 -2.72 -8.10 3.83
N GLY A 81 -1.49 -7.79 4.20
CA GLY A 81 -1.18 -7.00 5.38
C GLY A 81 -1.78 -5.60 5.29
N THR A 82 -1.58 -4.91 4.17
CA THR A 82 -2.22 -3.62 3.88
C THR A 82 -3.75 -3.71 3.93
N LEU A 83 -4.34 -4.74 3.30
CA LEU A 83 -5.78 -4.97 3.33
C LEU A 83 -6.31 -5.17 4.75
N ASN A 84 -5.60 -5.95 5.58
CA ASN A 84 -6.00 -6.21 6.95
C ASN A 84 -5.95 -4.94 7.81
N VAL A 85 -4.92 -4.09 7.62
CA VAL A 85 -4.85 -2.77 8.26
C VAL A 85 -6.06 -1.93 7.85
N CYS A 86 -6.37 -1.84 6.55
CA CYS A 86 -7.54 -1.12 6.07
C CYS A 86 -8.84 -1.65 6.69
N LYS A 87 -9.08 -2.97 6.65
CA LYS A 87 -10.30 -3.59 7.20
C LYS A 87 -10.50 -3.27 8.68
N GLU A 88 -9.44 -3.31 9.47
CA GLU A 88 -9.52 -3.09 10.92
C GLU A 88 -9.56 -1.59 11.29
N LEU A 89 -8.92 -0.71 10.52
CA LEU A 89 -8.83 0.72 10.84
C LEU A 89 -9.87 1.61 10.14
N PHE A 90 -10.43 1.19 9.01
CA PHE A 90 -11.45 1.96 8.28
C PHE A 90 -12.70 2.28 9.11
N PRO A 91 -13.19 1.41 10.01
CA PRO A 91 -14.28 1.76 10.93
C PRO A 91 -13.97 2.94 11.87
N LEU A 92 -12.69 3.30 12.05
CA LEU A 92 -12.28 4.44 12.88
C LEU A 92 -12.14 5.74 12.09
N LEU A 93 -12.20 5.71 10.75
CA LEU A 93 -12.02 6.91 9.93
C LEU A 93 -13.09 7.95 10.24
N ARG A 94 -12.63 9.19 10.44
CA ARG A 94 -13.47 10.37 10.66
C ARG A 94 -13.91 10.98 9.33
N PRO A 95 -14.95 11.85 9.34
CA PRO A 95 -15.22 12.74 8.21
C PRO A 95 -13.94 13.44 7.74
N HIS A 96 -13.77 13.56 6.43
CA HIS A 96 -12.58 14.11 5.77
C HIS A 96 -11.28 13.31 5.98
N ALA A 97 -11.34 12.03 6.34
CA ALA A 97 -10.11 11.24 6.53
C ALA A 97 -9.38 10.93 5.21
N ARG A 98 -8.04 10.96 5.26
CA ARG A 98 -7.14 10.73 4.09
C ARG A 98 -6.37 9.43 4.28
N VAL A 99 -6.50 8.53 3.31
CA VAL A 99 -5.78 7.27 3.26
C VAL A 99 -4.80 7.30 2.08
N VAL A 100 -3.56 6.93 2.35
CA VAL A 100 -2.49 6.90 1.36
C VAL A 100 -1.91 5.49 1.32
N ASN A 101 -2.08 4.80 0.20
CA ASN A 101 -1.52 3.48 -0.02
C ASN A 101 -0.26 3.58 -0.87
N LEU A 102 0.90 3.26 -0.29
CA LEU A 102 2.16 3.27 -1.04
C LEU A 102 2.19 2.08 -2.01
N SER A 103 1.93 2.40 -3.27
CA SER A 103 2.12 1.48 -4.39
C SER A 103 3.56 1.62 -4.92
N SER A 104 3.74 1.73 -6.24
CA SER A 104 5.02 1.89 -6.94
C SER A 104 4.76 2.12 -8.43
N MET A 105 5.73 2.60 -9.21
CA MET A 105 5.69 2.44 -10.67
C MET A 105 5.53 0.96 -11.10
N CYS A 106 5.90 0.02 -10.24
CA CYS A 106 5.64 -1.40 -10.42
C CYS A 106 4.17 -1.80 -10.23
N GLY A 107 3.31 -0.88 -9.78
CA GLY A 107 1.87 -1.04 -9.62
C GLY A 107 1.05 -0.59 -10.83
N MET A 108 1.68 -0.22 -11.94
CA MET A 108 1.01 0.08 -13.20
C MET A 108 0.55 -1.19 -13.93
N LEU A 109 -0.57 -1.12 -14.65
CA LEU A 109 -1.17 -2.27 -15.34
C LEU A 109 -0.22 -2.90 -16.37
N GLN A 110 0.60 -2.09 -17.03
CA GLN A 110 1.60 -2.54 -18.01
C GLN A 110 2.63 -3.54 -17.43
N ARG A 111 2.71 -3.67 -16.10
CA ARG A 111 3.56 -4.66 -15.42
C ARG A 111 2.98 -6.07 -15.44
N ILE A 112 1.72 -6.21 -15.84
CA ILE A 112 1.05 -7.49 -16.04
C ILE A 112 1.18 -7.87 -17.52
N PRO A 113 1.77 -9.02 -17.88
CA PRO A 113 1.92 -9.42 -19.29
C PRO A 113 0.62 -9.87 -19.97
N GLY A 114 -0.24 -10.60 -19.26
CA GLY A 114 -1.40 -11.25 -19.87
C GLY A 114 -2.59 -10.31 -20.08
N GLU A 115 -3.05 -10.17 -21.33
CA GLU A 115 -4.14 -9.26 -21.72
C GLU A 115 -5.48 -9.57 -21.04
N GLU A 116 -5.86 -10.84 -20.89
CA GLU A 116 -7.09 -11.21 -20.19
C GLU A 116 -7.03 -10.88 -18.70
N LEU A 117 -5.85 -10.99 -18.08
CA LEU A 117 -5.65 -10.59 -16.70
C LEU A 117 -5.68 -9.06 -16.56
N LYS A 118 -5.09 -8.32 -17.51
CA LYS A 118 -5.19 -6.85 -17.54
C LYS A 118 -6.64 -6.39 -17.60
N LYS A 119 -7.46 -7.00 -18.46
CA LYS A 119 -8.89 -6.69 -18.57
C LYS A 119 -9.62 -6.90 -17.25
N LYS A 120 -9.33 -7.97 -16.52
CA LYS A 120 -9.90 -8.23 -15.19
C LYS A 120 -9.48 -7.17 -14.18
N LEU A 121 -8.18 -6.87 -14.09
CA LEU A 121 -7.64 -5.89 -13.14
C LEU A 121 -8.08 -4.45 -13.47
N ASN A 122 -8.36 -4.14 -14.74
CA ASN A 122 -8.87 -2.85 -15.20
C ASN A 122 -10.40 -2.77 -15.30
N ASN A 123 -11.12 -3.79 -14.84
CA ASN A 123 -12.56 -3.72 -14.74
C ASN A 123 -12.93 -2.70 -13.64
N PRO A 124 -13.63 -1.59 -13.95
CA PRO A 124 -14.03 -0.59 -12.94
C PRO A 124 -14.95 -1.17 -11.85
N ASN A 125 -15.56 -2.33 -12.12
CA ASN A 125 -16.46 -3.03 -11.22
C ASN A 125 -15.82 -4.23 -10.51
N ILE A 126 -14.50 -4.44 -10.64
CA ILE A 126 -13.82 -5.52 -9.91
C ILE A 126 -14.14 -5.41 -8.41
N THR A 127 -14.51 -6.53 -7.81
CA THR A 127 -14.82 -6.62 -6.38
C THR A 127 -13.57 -6.91 -5.55
N LEU A 128 -13.64 -6.60 -4.25
CA LEU A 128 -12.55 -6.95 -3.33
C LEU A 128 -12.29 -8.47 -3.30
N GLU A 129 -13.36 -9.27 -3.38
CA GLU A 129 -13.27 -10.73 -3.40
C GLU A 129 -12.55 -11.24 -4.66
N GLU A 130 -12.91 -10.72 -5.84
CA GLU A 130 -12.22 -11.06 -7.09
C GLU A 130 -10.74 -10.67 -7.05
N LEU A 131 -10.42 -9.48 -6.52
CA LEU A 131 -9.03 -9.05 -6.38
C LEU A 131 -8.25 -9.95 -5.41
N CYS A 132 -8.82 -10.29 -4.25
CA CYS A 132 -8.19 -11.23 -3.31
C CYS A 132 -7.95 -12.59 -3.96
N SER A 133 -8.94 -13.12 -4.67
CA SER A 133 -8.82 -14.39 -5.39
C SER A 133 -7.74 -14.33 -6.48
N LEU A 134 -7.61 -13.23 -7.22
CA LEU A 134 -6.52 -13.06 -8.19
C LEU A 134 -5.14 -13.06 -7.52
N MET A 135 -5.00 -12.43 -6.35
CA MET A 135 -3.75 -12.41 -5.59
C MET A 135 -3.40 -13.81 -5.04
N GLU A 136 -4.37 -14.56 -4.55
CA GLU A 136 -4.19 -15.96 -4.11
C GLU A 136 -3.80 -16.87 -5.29
N GLN A 137 -4.49 -16.73 -6.43
CA GLN A 137 -4.19 -17.47 -7.65
C GLN A 137 -2.79 -17.17 -8.17
N PHE A 138 -2.31 -15.93 -8.06
CA PHE A 138 -0.93 -15.58 -8.39
C PHE A 138 0.07 -16.36 -7.51
N VAL A 139 -0.14 -16.35 -6.18
CA VAL A 139 0.74 -17.07 -5.23
C VAL A 139 0.75 -18.56 -5.54
N GLN A 140 -0.41 -19.17 -5.78
CA GLN A 140 -0.49 -20.58 -6.12
C GLN A 140 0.19 -20.89 -7.45
N ALA A 141 -0.04 -20.09 -8.49
CA ALA A 141 0.60 -20.27 -9.78
C ALA A 141 2.12 -20.08 -9.71
N ALA A 142 2.62 -19.18 -8.87
CA ALA A 142 4.05 -19.01 -8.63
C ALA A 142 4.68 -20.23 -7.93
N LYS A 143 3.98 -20.84 -6.96
CA LYS A 143 4.42 -22.09 -6.31
C LYS A 143 4.49 -23.26 -7.29
N GLU A 144 3.60 -23.28 -8.28
CA GLU A 144 3.55 -24.30 -9.34
C GLU A 144 4.47 -24.02 -10.53
N GLY A 145 5.09 -22.83 -10.60
CA GLY A 145 5.86 -22.40 -11.78
C GLY A 145 5.01 -22.10 -13.03
N LYS A 146 3.71 -21.84 -12.84
CA LYS A 146 2.71 -21.61 -13.90
C LYS A 146 2.16 -20.17 -13.94
N ASN A 147 2.79 -19.23 -13.25
CA ASN A 147 2.34 -17.83 -13.21
C ASN A 147 2.20 -17.22 -14.61
N GLY A 148 3.11 -17.55 -15.55
CA GLY A 148 3.03 -17.10 -16.95
C GLY A 148 1.78 -17.59 -17.68
N GLU A 149 1.38 -18.85 -17.47
CA GLU A 149 0.14 -19.42 -18.05
C GLU A 149 -1.12 -18.71 -17.53
N LYS A 150 -1.04 -18.14 -16.33
CA LYS A 150 -2.11 -17.35 -15.71
C LYS A 150 -2.04 -15.85 -16.06
N GLY A 151 -1.12 -15.45 -16.93
CA GLY A 151 -0.96 -14.07 -17.39
C GLY A 151 -0.13 -13.17 -16.46
N TRP A 152 0.46 -13.73 -15.39
CA TRP A 152 1.33 -13.01 -14.47
C TRP A 152 2.78 -12.98 -14.94
N GLY A 153 3.50 -11.91 -14.62
CA GLY A 153 4.94 -11.83 -14.84
C GLY A 153 5.76 -12.54 -13.76
N ASN A 154 7.09 -12.52 -13.91
CA ASN A 154 8.04 -13.13 -12.98
C ASN A 154 8.51 -12.16 -11.87
N SER A 155 7.63 -11.27 -11.41
CA SER A 155 7.92 -10.33 -10.33
C SER A 155 6.79 -10.34 -9.30
N ALA A 156 7.07 -10.96 -8.15
CA ALA A 156 6.19 -10.95 -6.99
C ALA A 156 5.89 -9.52 -6.51
N TYR A 157 6.90 -8.65 -6.56
CA TYR A 157 6.74 -7.24 -6.20
C TYR A 157 5.76 -6.53 -7.13
N ASN A 158 5.88 -6.72 -8.46
CA ASN A 158 4.94 -6.12 -9.42
C ASN A 158 3.51 -6.57 -9.14
N ALA A 159 3.28 -7.89 -9.03
CA ALA A 159 1.95 -8.42 -8.73
C ALA A 159 1.38 -7.81 -7.44
N SER A 160 2.19 -7.75 -6.37
CA SER A 160 1.76 -7.18 -5.09
C SER A 160 1.40 -5.69 -5.18
N LYS A 161 2.16 -4.89 -5.94
CA LYS A 161 1.93 -3.44 -6.07
C LYS A 161 0.79 -3.13 -7.04
N VAL A 162 0.57 -3.95 -8.07
CA VAL A 162 -0.66 -3.87 -8.87
C VAL A 162 -1.86 -4.16 -7.98
N GLY A 163 -1.79 -5.19 -7.13
CA GLY A 163 -2.81 -5.47 -6.13
C GLY A 163 -3.11 -4.28 -5.22
N VAL A 164 -2.08 -3.59 -4.70
CA VAL A 164 -2.25 -2.37 -3.89
C VAL A 164 -2.90 -1.22 -4.67
N THR A 165 -2.53 -1.03 -5.94
CA THR A 165 -3.14 -0.01 -6.80
C THR A 165 -4.64 -0.28 -7.00
N VAL A 166 -5.02 -1.50 -7.41
CA VAL A 166 -6.42 -1.86 -7.64
C VAL A 166 -7.21 -1.84 -6.32
N LEU A 167 -6.59 -2.23 -5.20
CA LEU A 167 -7.20 -2.13 -3.88
C LEU A 167 -7.61 -0.68 -3.57
N SER A 168 -6.75 0.31 -3.84
CA SER A 168 -7.09 1.72 -3.61
C SER A 168 -8.29 2.17 -4.44
N PHE A 169 -8.44 1.70 -5.68
CA PHE A 169 -9.58 2.05 -6.53
C PHE A 169 -10.89 1.47 -5.99
N ILE A 170 -10.85 0.20 -5.56
CA ILE A 170 -11.98 -0.47 -4.91
C ILE A 170 -12.37 0.29 -3.63
N GLN A 171 -11.39 0.64 -2.80
CA GLN A 171 -11.61 1.34 -1.54
C GLN A 171 -12.21 2.73 -1.75
N GLN A 172 -11.78 3.49 -2.77
CA GLN A 172 -12.42 4.77 -3.05
C GLN A 172 -13.87 4.58 -3.51
N ARG A 173 -14.15 3.56 -4.33
CA ARG A 173 -15.54 3.24 -4.72
C ARG A 173 -16.41 2.91 -3.51
N GLU A 174 -15.87 2.18 -2.53
CA GLU A 174 -16.53 1.92 -1.26
C GLU A 174 -16.74 3.20 -0.44
N PHE A 175 -15.73 4.08 -0.38
CA PHE A 175 -15.82 5.38 0.29
C PHE A 175 -16.84 6.32 -0.37
N ASN A 176 -17.05 6.24 -1.67
CA ASN A 176 -18.09 7.00 -2.36
C ASN A 176 -19.51 6.57 -1.96
N ALA A 177 -19.68 5.34 -1.45
CA ALA A 177 -20.94 4.82 -0.91
C ALA A 177 -21.02 4.91 0.62
N ASP A 178 -19.95 5.36 1.29
CA ASP A 178 -19.91 5.51 2.74
C ASP A 178 -20.71 6.76 3.17
N PRO A 179 -21.49 6.70 4.26
CA PRO A 179 -22.25 7.86 4.75
C PRO A 179 -21.37 8.97 5.36
N ARG A 180 -20.08 8.70 5.66
CA ARG A 180 -19.16 9.71 6.20
C ARG A 180 -18.73 10.66 5.10
N GLU A 181 -18.61 11.93 5.45
CA GLU A 181 -18.23 12.99 4.51
C GLU A 181 -16.78 12.80 4.04
N ASP A 182 -16.58 12.92 2.73
CA ASP A 182 -15.28 13.19 2.09
C ASP A 182 -14.12 12.25 2.52
N LEU A 183 -14.38 10.95 2.54
CA LEU A 183 -13.31 9.97 2.67
C LEU A 183 -12.55 9.85 1.35
N VAL A 184 -11.22 9.97 1.42
CA VAL A 184 -10.34 9.92 0.24
C VAL A 184 -9.24 8.89 0.45
N VAL A 185 -9.06 8.01 -0.54
CA VAL A 185 -7.93 7.09 -0.65
C VAL A 185 -7.27 7.20 -2.01
N ASN A 186 -5.95 7.25 -2.03
CA ASN A 186 -5.17 7.24 -3.27
C ASN A 186 -4.02 6.22 -3.19
N ALA A 187 -3.65 5.65 -4.33
CA ALA A 187 -2.42 4.91 -4.50
C ALA A 187 -1.31 5.88 -4.93
N VAL A 188 -0.09 5.72 -4.41
CA VAL A 188 1.02 6.61 -4.74
C VAL A 188 2.33 5.88 -5.03
N HIS A 189 3.04 6.32 -6.06
CA HIS A 189 4.43 5.96 -6.30
C HIS A 189 5.35 7.02 -5.69
N PRO A 190 6.25 6.68 -4.74
CA PRO A 190 7.13 7.66 -4.09
C PRO A 190 8.40 7.98 -4.91
N GLY A 191 8.56 7.44 -6.11
CA GLY A 191 9.80 7.54 -6.87
C GLY A 191 10.80 6.43 -6.53
N TYR A 192 11.99 6.50 -7.12
CA TYR A 192 13.08 5.56 -6.81
C TYR A 192 13.97 6.15 -5.71
N VAL A 193 13.71 5.73 -4.47
CA VAL A 193 14.25 6.36 -3.25
C VAL A 193 15.45 5.58 -2.70
N ASP A 194 16.48 6.31 -2.26
CA ASP A 194 17.63 5.80 -1.52
C ASP A 194 17.20 5.21 -0.16
N THR A 195 17.04 3.88 -0.12
CA THR A 195 16.63 3.14 1.08
C THR A 195 17.30 1.76 1.10
N ASP A 196 17.23 1.09 2.25
CA ASP A 196 17.59 -0.32 2.38
C ASP A 196 16.91 -1.17 1.30
N MET A 197 15.63 -0.92 0.94
CA MET A 197 14.90 -1.70 -0.06
C MET A 197 15.59 -1.63 -1.43
N THR A 198 15.96 -0.44 -1.86
CA THR A 198 16.61 -0.18 -3.17
C THR A 198 18.12 -0.49 -3.15
N SER A 199 18.66 -0.87 -1.99
CA SER A 199 20.11 -1.05 -1.78
C SER A 199 20.88 0.25 -2.00
N HIS A 200 20.29 1.37 -1.58
CA HIS A 200 20.85 2.70 -1.72
C HIS A 200 21.21 3.13 -3.14
N ARG A 201 20.39 2.69 -4.12
CA ARG A 201 20.59 3.00 -5.55
C ARG A 201 19.56 3.97 -6.12
N GLY A 202 18.61 4.42 -5.32
CA GLY A 202 17.62 5.42 -5.74
C GLY A 202 18.25 6.82 -5.81
N PRO A 203 17.94 7.63 -6.84
CA PRO A 203 18.44 9.01 -6.92
C PRO A 203 17.73 9.98 -5.96
N LEU A 204 16.57 9.62 -5.42
CA LEU A 204 15.81 10.47 -4.51
C LEU A 204 16.18 10.18 -3.05
N THR A 205 16.30 11.23 -2.25
CA THR A 205 16.39 11.11 -0.79
C THR A 205 15.06 10.65 -0.18
N PRO A 206 15.05 10.07 1.04
CA PRO A 206 13.81 9.78 1.77
C PRO A 206 12.85 10.97 1.87
N ASP A 207 13.36 12.18 2.08
CA ASP A 207 12.53 13.40 2.16
C ASP A 207 11.85 13.72 0.83
N GLN A 208 12.58 13.61 -0.29
CA GLN A 208 12.00 13.76 -1.63
C GLN A 208 10.97 12.66 -1.94
N GLY A 209 11.21 11.43 -1.48
CA GLY A 209 10.25 10.33 -1.65
C GLY A 209 8.99 10.47 -0.79
N ALA A 210 9.07 11.18 0.33
CA ALA A 210 7.96 11.44 1.24
C ALA A 210 7.01 12.54 0.74
N ASP A 211 7.40 13.29 -0.28
CA ASP A 211 6.69 14.48 -0.76
C ASP A 211 5.26 14.17 -1.24
N ALA A 212 5.11 13.31 -2.25
CA ALA A 212 3.79 12.95 -2.79
C ALA A 212 2.88 12.23 -1.76
N PRO A 213 3.36 11.25 -0.96
CA PRO A 213 2.55 10.69 0.12
C PRO A 213 2.07 11.72 1.14
N THR A 214 2.93 12.69 1.51
CA THR A 214 2.57 13.77 2.45
C THR A 214 1.56 14.73 1.84
N TYR A 215 1.72 15.08 0.57
CA TYR A 215 0.73 15.87 -0.18
C TYR A 215 -0.67 15.22 -0.14
N LEU A 216 -0.76 13.91 -0.38
CA LEU A 216 -2.04 13.18 -0.37
C LEU A 216 -2.64 13.06 1.03
N ALA A 217 -1.80 12.90 2.05
CA ALA A 217 -2.24 12.86 3.44
C ALA A 217 -2.83 14.20 3.93
N LEU A 218 -2.46 15.31 3.28
CA LEU A 218 -2.81 16.68 3.68
C LEU A 218 -3.75 17.38 2.68
N LEU A 219 -4.39 16.64 1.78
CA LEU A 219 -5.38 17.22 0.86
C LEU A 219 -6.47 17.97 1.65
N PRO A 220 -6.93 19.13 1.15
CA PRO A 220 -8.01 19.84 1.80
C PRO A 220 -9.34 19.06 1.73
N PRO A 221 -10.30 19.38 2.61
CA PRO A 221 -11.70 18.95 2.49
C PRO A 221 -12.30 19.19 1.10
N ASN A 222 -13.15 18.25 0.69
CA ASN A 222 -14.05 18.35 -0.46
C ASN A 222 -13.34 18.60 -1.79
N ILE A 223 -12.22 17.91 -2.01
CA ILE A 223 -11.51 17.89 -3.29
C ILE A 223 -12.18 16.95 -4.30
N ASP A 224 -12.11 17.34 -5.58
CA ASP A 224 -12.54 16.48 -6.69
C ASP A 224 -11.43 15.51 -7.12
N SER A 225 -10.16 15.95 -7.05
CA SER A 225 -8.97 15.15 -7.40
C SER A 225 -7.74 15.65 -6.63
N PRO A 226 -6.80 14.76 -6.22
CA PRO A 226 -6.83 13.32 -6.46
C PRO A 226 -7.72 12.52 -5.51
N LYS A 227 -8.58 11.65 -6.07
CA LYS A 227 -9.56 10.85 -5.31
C LYS A 227 -9.79 9.48 -5.94
N GLY A 228 -9.24 8.42 -5.34
CA GLY A 228 -9.26 7.08 -5.91
C GLY A 228 -8.33 6.91 -7.10
N GLU A 229 -7.24 7.68 -7.13
CA GLU A 229 -6.36 7.78 -8.28
C GLU A 229 -4.96 7.24 -7.98
N PHE A 230 -4.18 7.02 -9.03
CA PHE A 230 -2.78 6.65 -8.96
C PHE A 230 -1.93 7.90 -9.17
N VAL A 231 -1.18 8.28 -8.15
CA VAL A 231 -0.44 9.54 -8.10
C VAL A 231 1.06 9.27 -8.17
N TRP A 232 1.75 10.02 -9.01
CA TRP A 232 3.19 9.90 -9.21
C TRP A 232 3.97 10.71 -8.19
N ASN A 233 5.30 10.53 -8.14
CA ASN A 233 6.14 11.13 -7.11
C ASN A 233 6.28 12.65 -7.25
N ASP A 234 5.89 13.22 -8.38
CA ASP A 234 5.79 14.65 -8.65
C ASP A 234 4.37 15.20 -8.40
N ARG A 235 3.53 14.44 -7.70
CA ARG A 235 2.12 14.75 -7.34
C ARG A 235 1.16 14.76 -8.52
N THR A 236 1.57 14.34 -9.72
CA THR A 236 0.68 14.27 -10.87
C THR A 236 -0.21 13.02 -10.81
N VAL A 237 -1.47 13.18 -11.20
CA VAL A 237 -2.36 12.03 -11.43
C VAL A 237 -1.92 11.34 -12.73
N THR A 238 -1.60 10.05 -12.62
CA THR A 238 -1.10 9.24 -13.73
C THR A 238 -2.12 8.15 -14.08
N PRO A 239 -2.56 8.03 -15.34
CA PRO A 239 -3.34 6.89 -15.80
C PRO A 239 -2.56 5.60 -15.54
N TRP A 240 -3.08 4.75 -14.65
CA TRP A 240 -2.37 3.55 -14.23
C TRP A 240 -2.30 2.47 -15.32
N ASP A 241 -3.17 2.57 -16.33
CA ASP A 241 -3.35 1.62 -17.42
C ASP A 241 -2.56 1.97 -18.70
N LYS A 242 -1.79 3.07 -18.69
CA LYS A 242 -1.02 3.57 -19.83
C LYS A 242 0.49 3.46 -19.63
#